data_AF-A0A3D1DHN5-F1
#
_entry.id   AF-A0A3D1DHN5-F1
#
_cell.length_a   1.000
_cell.length_b   1.000
_cell.length_c   1.000
_cell.angle_alpha   90.00
_cell.angle_beta   90.00
_cell.angle_gamma   90.00
#
_symmetry.space_group_name_H-M   'P 1'
#
loop_
_entity.id
_entity.type
_entity.pdbx_description
1 polymer ?
#
loop_
_entity_poly.entity_id
_entity_poly.type
_entity_poly.pdbx_seq_one_letter_code
_entity_poly.pdbx_strand_id
1 'polypeptide(L)' 'EHMALDWMEASRYADTDGYQDDEPRVMWRWRDWVIDVINGNMPFDRFTVEQLAGDL' A
#
# COMPACT_ATOMS: atom_id res chain seq x y z
N GLU A 1 15.72 3.08 6.75
CA GLU A 1 14.93 3.82 5.75
C GLU A 1 13.52 3.25 5.76
N HIS A 2 12.46 4.06 5.74
CA HIS A 2 11.05 3.63 5.88
C HIS A 2 10.26 3.86 4.58
N MET A 3 10.85 3.56 3.43
CA MET A 3 10.29 3.88 2.10
C MET A 3 8.85 3.37 1.91
N ALA A 4 8.53 2.17 2.43
CA ALA A 4 7.18 1.60 2.32
C ALA A 4 6.12 2.40 3.09
N LEU A 5 6.50 3.01 4.20
CA LEU A 5 5.58 3.81 5.02
C LEU A 5 5.14 5.06 4.25
N ASP A 6 6.05 5.74 3.57
CA ASP A 6 5.75 6.95 2.81
C ASP A 6 4.72 6.67 1.69
N TRP A 7 4.81 5.49 1.05
CA TRP A 7 3.82 5.04 0.06
C TRP A 7 2.46 4.71 0.68
N MET A 8 2.45 4.12 1.87
CA MET A 8 1.22 3.81 2.63
C MET A 8 0.51 5.08 3.08
N GLU A 9 1.24 6.11 3.49
CA GLU A 9 0.65 7.40 3.82
C GLU A 9 0.05 8.08 2.57
N ALA A 10 0.78 8.05 1.45
CA ALA A 10 0.30 8.63 0.19
C ALA A 10 -0.99 7.97 -0.32
N SER A 11 -1.15 6.65 -0.13
CA SER A 11 -2.34 5.91 -0.52
C SER A 11 -3.48 5.93 0.51
N ARG A 12 -3.28 6.60 1.65
CA ARG A 12 -4.23 6.64 2.78
C ARG A 12 -4.52 5.25 3.37
N TYR A 13 -3.49 4.42 3.49
CA TYR A 13 -3.60 3.13 4.16
C TYR A 13 -4.00 3.32 5.62
N ALA A 14 -5.00 2.56 6.05
CA ALA A 14 -5.39 2.41 7.44
C ALA A 14 -5.93 0.99 7.64
N ASP A 15 -5.64 0.39 8.81
CA ASP A 15 -6.16 -0.94 9.15
C ASP A 15 -7.66 -0.92 9.46
N THR A 16 -8.23 0.25 9.74
CA THR A 16 -9.64 0.45 10.08
C THR A 16 -10.22 1.73 9.48
N ASP A 17 -11.55 1.85 9.46
CA ASP A 17 -12.28 3.03 8.96
C ASP A 17 -12.16 4.26 9.88
N GLY A 18 -11.78 4.08 11.14
CA GLY A 18 -11.31 5.12 12.06
C GLY A 18 -12.37 6.09 12.61
N TYR A 19 -13.42 6.45 11.86
CA TYR A 19 -14.47 7.38 12.35
C TYR A 19 -15.89 6.90 12.02
N GLN A 20 -16.77 7.03 13.02
CA GLN A 20 -18.18 6.58 13.08
C GLN A 20 -18.40 5.06 13.24
N ASP A 21 -17.67 4.23 12.52
CA ASP A 21 -17.63 2.78 12.71
C ASP A 21 -16.19 2.32 12.45
N ASP A 22 -15.53 1.71 13.44
CA ASP A 22 -14.12 1.30 13.36
C ASP A 22 -14.00 -0.11 12.76
N GLU A 23 -14.59 -0.29 11.58
CA GLU A 23 -14.59 -1.59 10.92
C GLU A 23 -13.21 -1.89 10.32
N PRO A 24 -12.77 -3.16 10.36
CA PRO A 24 -11.49 -3.55 9.80
C PRO A 24 -11.51 -3.46 8.27
N ARG A 25 -10.49 -2.81 7.71
CA ARG A 25 -10.29 -2.74 6.25
C ARG A 25 -9.53 -3.97 5.77
N VAL A 26 -10.02 -4.61 4.71
CA VAL A 26 -9.35 -5.76 4.11
C VAL A 26 -8.38 -5.28 3.02
N MET A 27 -7.25 -4.69 3.44
CA MET A 27 -6.22 -4.14 2.54
C MET A 27 -4.82 -4.73 2.79
N TRP A 28 -4.69 -5.68 3.72
CA TRP A 28 -3.41 -6.27 4.16
C TRP A 28 -2.58 -6.88 3.01
N ARG A 29 -3.23 -7.44 1.97
CA ARG A 29 -2.52 -7.97 0.79
C ARG A 29 -1.78 -6.89 0.01
N TRP A 30 -2.38 -5.72 -0.10
CA TRP A 30 -1.75 -4.59 -0.76
C TRP A 30 -0.57 -4.07 0.07
N ARG A 31 -0.72 -3.95 1.39
CA ARG A 31 0.36 -3.60 2.31
C ARG A 31 1.56 -4.53 2.17
N ASP A 32 1.31 -5.84 2.26
CA ASP A 32 2.35 -6.86 2.18
C ASP A 32 3.05 -6.83 0.81
N TRP A 33 2.28 -6.63 -0.27
CA TRP A 33 2.84 -6.46 -1.62
C TRP A 33 3.74 -5.21 -1.72
N VAL A 34 3.33 -4.04 -1.20
CA VAL A 34 4.17 -2.82 -1.21
C VAL A 34 5.50 -3.05 -0.47
N ILE A 35 5.45 -3.75 0.66
CA ILE A 35 6.65 -4.11 1.42
C ILE A 35 7.56 -5.01 0.57
N ASP A 36 7.00 -6.03 -0.06
CA ASP A 36 7.75 -7.00 -0.86
C ASP A 36 8.40 -6.37 -2.10
N VAL A 37 7.69 -5.50 -2.83
CA VAL A 37 8.23 -4.86 -4.04
C VAL A 37 9.35 -3.86 -3.71
N ILE A 38 9.25 -3.15 -2.58
CA ILE A 38 10.30 -2.25 -2.12
C ILE A 38 11.51 -3.05 -1.65
N ASN A 39 11.32 -4.11 -0.87
CA ASN A 39 12.40 -5.00 -0.45
C ASN A 39 13.07 -5.73 -1.63
N GLY A 40 12.29 -6.03 -2.67
CA GLY A 40 12.74 -6.65 -3.91
C GLY A 40 13.44 -5.70 -4.88
N ASN A 41 13.57 -4.41 -4.54
CA ASN A 41 14.08 -3.36 -5.45
C ASN A 41 13.37 -3.40 -6.82
N MET A 42 12.04 -3.54 -6.81
CA MET A 42 11.27 -3.47 -8.04
C MET A 42 11.54 -2.13 -8.75
N PRO A 43 11.83 -2.14 -10.06
CA PRO A 43 11.97 -0.92 -10.83
C PRO A 43 10.73 -0.02 -10.70
N PHE A 44 10.95 1.29 -10.53
CA PHE A 44 9.89 2.26 -10.25
C PHE A 44 8.82 2.33 -11.36
N ASP A 45 9.23 2.19 -12.62
CA ASP A 45 8.34 2.11 -13.78
C ASP A 45 7.39 0.90 -13.69
N ARG A 46 7.90 -0.24 -13.25
CA ARG A 46 7.09 -1.44 -13.04
C ARG A 46 6.14 -1.27 -11.85
N PHE A 47 6.67 -0.76 -10.74
CA PHE A 47 5.88 -0.50 -9.53
C PHE A 47 4.68 0.41 -9.80
N THR A 48 4.90 1.53 -10.49
CA THR A 48 3.83 2.49 -10.79
C THR A 48 2.75 1.91 -11.70
N VAL A 49 3.12 1.10 -12.69
CA VAL A 49 2.14 0.41 -13.55
C VAL A 49 1.32 -0.60 -12.74
N GLU A 50 1.96 -1.43 -11.91
CA GLU A 50 1.25 -2.44 -11.10
C GLU A 50 0.35 -1.80 -10.04
N GLN A 51 0.82 -0.74 -9.38
CA GLN A 51 0.05 0.01 -8.39
C GLN A 51 -1.21 0.63 -8.99
N LEU A 52 -1.12 1.27 -10.16
CA LEU A 52 -2.27 1.87 -10.85
C LEU A 52 -3.22 0.80 -11.40
N ALA A 53 -2.70 -0.35 -11.83
CA ALA A 53 -3.52 -1.46 -12.31
C ALA A 53 -4.30 -2.16 -11.19
N GLY A 54 -3.81 -2.11 -9.94
CA GLY A 54 -4.50 -2.67 -8.77
C GLY A 54 -5.50 -1.70 -8.11
N ASP A 55 -5.45 -0.42 -8.45
CA ASP A 55 -6.37 0.63 -7.95
C ASP A 55 -7.63 0.79 -8.82
N LEU A 56 -7.60 0.34 -10.09
CA LEU A 56 -8.71 0.31 -11.05
C LEU A 56 -9.55 -0.98 -10.95
#